data_AF-A0A920VQQ7-F1
#
_entry.id   AF-A0A920VQQ7-F1
#
_cell.length_a   1.000
_cell.length_b   1.000
_cell.length_c   1.000
_cell.angle_alpha   90.00
_cell.angle_beta   90.00
_cell.angle_gamma   90.00
#
_symmetry.space_group_name_H-M   'P 1'
#
loop_
_entity.id
_entity.type
_entity.pdbx_description
1 polymer ?
#
loop_
_entity_poly.entity_id
_entity_poly.type
_entity_poly.pdbx_seq_one_letter_code
_entity_poly.pdbx_strand_id
1 'polypeptide(L)'
;MNGVRWLPEEVISEVSSVKAEGLDGTSGAYSRVGLGVRLPSDPPNQYASLNSSDTVGHSGLGTCTSWGSLTSNVSVAYVTNCFQPDMQNDYRLHEMSKTIRASIYAN
;
A
#
# COMPACT_ATOMS: atom_id res chain seq x y z
N MET A 1 2.42 -17.98 -11.98
CA MET A 1 1.32 -17.11 -12.48
C MET A 1 1.74 -16.63 -13.87
N ASN A 2 1.08 -17.09 -14.92
CA ASN A 2 1.60 -17.08 -16.29
C ASN A 2 0.90 -16.00 -17.15
N GLY A 3 0.86 -14.75 -16.66
CA GLY A 3 0.26 -13.63 -17.41
C GLY A 3 -1.28 -13.65 -17.56
N VAL A 4 -1.96 -14.59 -16.91
CA VAL A 4 -3.43 -14.66 -16.93
C VAL A 4 -4.01 -13.55 -16.04
N ARG A 5 -4.82 -12.66 -16.62
CA ARG A 5 -5.56 -11.65 -15.88
C ARG A 5 -6.69 -12.29 -15.09
N TRP A 6 -6.70 -12.10 -13.77
CA TRP A 6 -7.70 -12.69 -12.88
C TRP A 6 -8.96 -11.84 -12.73
N LEU A 7 -8.83 -10.52 -12.84
CA LEU A 7 -9.93 -9.57 -12.67
C LEU A 7 -10.04 -8.64 -13.88
N PRO A 8 -11.26 -8.35 -14.36
CA PRO A 8 -11.51 -7.31 -15.37
C PRO A 8 -11.00 -5.93 -14.91
N GLU A 9 -10.69 -5.04 -15.86
CA GLU A 9 -10.22 -3.69 -15.55
C GLU A 9 -11.25 -2.85 -14.79
N GLU A 10 -12.54 -3.01 -15.11
CA GLU A 10 -13.66 -2.39 -14.39
C GLU A 10 -13.68 -2.79 -12.90
N VAL A 11 -13.44 -4.07 -12.59
CA VAL A 11 -13.40 -4.57 -11.21
C VAL A 11 -12.18 -4.02 -10.47
N ILE A 12 -11.02 -3.99 -11.13
CA ILE A 12 -9.80 -3.40 -10.54
C ILE A 12 -10.06 -1.93 -10.20
N SER A 13 -10.59 -1.16 -11.16
CA SER A 13 -10.92 0.26 -11.00
C SER A 13 -11.89 0.49 -9.85
N GLU A 14 -12.95 -0.31 -9.76
CA GLU A 14 -13.93 -0.20 -8.70
C GLU A 14 -13.32 -0.48 -7.32
N VAL A 15 -12.55 -1.56 -7.20
CA VAL A 15 -11.89 -1.98 -5.95
C VAL A 15 -10.87 -0.96 -5.48
N SER A 16 -10.09 -0.37 -6.40
CA SER A 16 -9.03 0.60 -6.09
C SER A 16 -9.50 2.05 -5.98
N SER A 17 -10.74 2.36 -6.33
CA SER A 17 -11.29 3.71 -6.16
C SER A 17 -11.48 4.06 -4.67
N VAL A 18 -11.30 5.33 -4.32
CA VAL A 18 -11.54 5.81 -2.94
C VAL A 18 -13.04 5.64 -2.63
N LYS A 19 -13.35 4.84 -1.61
CA LYS A 19 -14.70 4.67 -1.08
C LYS A 19 -14.93 5.47 0.20
N ALA A 20 -13.88 5.66 1.00
CA ALA A 20 -13.90 6.51 2.18
C ALA A 20 -12.50 7.10 2.45
N GLU A 21 -12.49 8.30 3.04
CA GLU A 21 -11.30 9.07 3.36
C GLU A 21 -11.54 9.92 4.61
N GLY A 22 -10.57 9.96 5.52
CA GLY A 22 -10.65 10.73 6.75
C GLY A 22 -9.95 10.06 7.93
N LEU A 23 -10.20 10.57 9.13
CA LEU A 23 -9.69 9.96 10.37
C LEU A 23 -10.45 8.67 10.63
N ASP A 24 -9.70 7.58 10.80
CA ASP A 24 -10.27 6.30 11.21
C ASP A 24 -10.71 6.38 12.68
N GLY A 25 -11.96 6.02 12.96
CA GLY A 25 -12.53 6.15 14.30
C GLY A 25 -11.94 5.20 15.35
N THR A 26 -11.22 4.16 14.92
CA THR A 26 -10.61 3.17 15.83
C THR A 26 -9.17 3.54 16.16
N SER A 27 -8.37 3.85 15.14
CA SER A 27 -6.94 4.14 15.27
C SER A 27 -6.62 5.63 15.39
N GLY A 28 -7.54 6.51 15.00
CA GLY A 28 -7.29 7.96 14.87
C GLY A 28 -6.39 8.32 13.69
N ALA A 29 -5.93 7.36 12.90
CA ALA A 29 -5.03 7.59 11.78
C ALA A 29 -5.79 8.08 10.54
N TYR A 30 -5.21 9.03 9.80
CA TYR A 30 -5.75 9.48 8.52
C TYR A 30 -5.61 8.37 7.47
N SER A 31 -6.74 7.97 6.90
CA SER A 31 -6.87 6.76 6.09
C SER A 31 -7.63 7.02 4.80
N ARG A 32 -7.23 6.33 3.73
CA ARG A 32 -7.95 6.23 2.46
C ARG A 32 -8.17 4.76 2.14
N VAL A 33 -9.40 4.38 1.83
CA VAL A 33 -9.77 2.95 1.62
C VAL A 33 -10.57 2.75 0.35
N GLY A 34 -10.29 1.63 -0.32
CA GLY A 34 -11.10 1.06 -1.39
C GLY A 34 -11.96 -0.09 -0.86
N LEU A 35 -12.37 -1.01 -1.75
CA LEU A 35 -13.11 -2.21 -1.36
C LEU A 35 -12.14 -3.30 -0.88
N GLY A 36 -11.87 -3.34 0.43
CA GLY A 36 -10.97 -4.33 1.05
C GLY A 36 -9.48 -4.03 0.88
N VAL A 37 -9.12 -2.91 0.26
CA VAL A 37 -7.74 -2.44 0.10
C VAL A 37 -7.55 -1.07 0.75
N ARG A 38 -6.31 -0.81 1.19
CA ARG A 38 -5.86 0.50 1.64
C ARG A 38 -5.22 1.24 0.46
N LEU A 39 -5.47 2.53 0.38
CA LEU A 39 -4.85 3.45 -0.58
C LEU A 39 -3.81 4.30 0.15
N PRO A 40 -2.78 4.83 -0.55
CA PRO A 40 -1.85 5.79 0.03
C PRO A 40 -2.63 6.96 0.64
N SER A 41 -2.37 7.26 1.90
CA SER A 41 -2.86 8.45 2.61
C SER A 41 -1.69 9.36 2.96
N ASP A 42 -1.98 10.55 3.53
CA ASP A 42 -1.00 11.61 3.75
C ASP A 42 0.35 11.07 4.28
N PRO A 43 1.48 11.42 3.64
CA PRO A 43 2.77 10.88 4.02
C PRO A 43 3.16 11.21 5.48
N PRO A 44 3.91 10.32 6.15
CA PRO A 44 4.42 9.05 5.63
C PRO A 44 3.34 7.94 5.69
N ASN A 45 3.12 7.26 4.56
CA ASN A 45 2.39 5.98 4.51
C ASN A 45 3.36 4.83 4.22
N GLN A 46 3.01 3.61 4.60
CA GLN A 46 3.88 2.44 4.45
C GLN A 46 4.26 2.10 2.99
N TYR A 47 3.57 2.66 1.99
CA TYR A 47 3.80 2.39 0.57
C TYR A 47 4.80 3.35 -0.08
N ALA A 48 5.21 4.40 0.65
CA ALA A 48 6.05 5.48 0.15
C ALA A 48 5.54 6.07 -1.18
N SER A 49 4.21 6.19 -1.31
CA SER A 49 3.55 6.81 -2.47
C SER A 49 2.88 8.12 -2.08
N LEU A 50 2.65 9.00 -3.05
CA LEU A 50 1.78 10.16 -2.88
C LEU A 50 0.32 9.71 -2.77
N ASN A 51 -0.58 10.63 -2.43
CA ASN A 51 -2.04 10.38 -2.36
C ASN A 51 -2.69 10.19 -3.75
N SER A 52 -2.05 9.43 -4.63
CA SER A 52 -2.60 8.96 -5.89
C SER A 52 -3.32 7.62 -5.70
N SER A 53 -4.32 7.35 -6.53
CA SER A 53 -5.02 6.05 -6.59
C SER A 53 -4.27 5.05 -7.50
N ASP A 54 -2.95 5.22 -7.65
CA ASP A 54 -2.10 4.38 -8.50
C ASP A 54 -1.49 3.19 -7.76
N THR A 55 -1.71 3.12 -6.45
CA THR A 55 -1.13 2.14 -5.56
C THR A 55 -2.24 1.62 -4.65
N VAL A 56 -2.32 0.32 -4.49
CA VAL A 56 -3.20 -0.35 -3.52
C VAL A 56 -2.36 -1.26 -2.65
N GLY A 57 -2.79 -1.49 -1.41
CA GLY A 57 -2.08 -2.40 -0.54
C GLY A 57 -2.85 -2.78 0.70
N HIS A 58 -2.18 -3.53 1.57
CA HIS A 58 -2.60 -3.76 2.93
C HIS A 58 -1.40 -4.09 3.81
N SER A 59 -1.54 -3.77 5.08
CA SER A 59 -0.52 -3.98 6.09
C SER A 59 -0.99 -4.99 7.14
N GLY A 60 -0.07 -5.82 7.60
CA GLY A 60 -0.29 -6.71 8.73
C GLY A 60 0.20 -6.05 10.03
N LEU A 61 -0.49 -6.36 11.13
CA LEU A 61 -0.17 -5.80 12.43
C LEU A 61 1.30 -6.07 12.80
N GLY A 62 2.08 -5.00 12.94
CA GLY A 62 3.46 -5.01 13.42
C GLY A 62 4.49 -5.81 12.62
N THR A 63 4.16 -6.39 11.45
CA THR A 63 4.97 -7.47 10.86
C THR A 63 5.24 -7.35 9.36
N CYS A 64 4.27 -6.91 8.58
CA CYS A 64 4.38 -6.96 7.12
C CYS A 64 3.62 -5.85 6.43
N THR A 65 3.99 -5.62 5.17
CA THR A 65 3.22 -4.79 4.23
C THR A 65 3.23 -5.45 2.85
N SER A 66 2.18 -5.20 2.10
CA SER A 66 2.13 -5.51 0.68
C SER A 66 1.46 -4.39 -0.07
N TRP A 67 1.95 -4.11 -1.27
CA TRP A 67 1.37 -3.12 -2.16
C TRP A 67 1.65 -3.46 -3.63
N GLY A 68 0.77 -2.99 -4.50
CA GLY A 68 0.93 -3.07 -5.95
C GLY A 68 0.74 -1.70 -6.57
N SER A 69 1.62 -1.34 -7.49
CA SER A 69 1.40 -0.19 -8.38
C SER A 69 0.56 -0.64 -9.57
N LEU A 70 -0.56 0.05 -9.78
CA LEU A 70 -1.45 -0.12 -10.92
C LEU A 70 -0.87 0.49 -12.21
N THR A 71 0.21 1.27 -12.10
CA THR A 71 0.84 1.99 -13.22
C THR A 71 2.25 1.51 -13.54
N SER A 72 3.00 1.03 -12.54
CA SER A 72 4.44 0.72 -12.67
C SER A 72 4.75 -0.78 -12.78
N ASN A 73 3.76 -1.64 -13.08
CA ASN A 73 3.89 -3.11 -13.22
C ASN A 73 4.74 -3.77 -12.11
N VAL A 74 4.64 -3.25 -10.89
CA VAL A 74 5.39 -3.75 -9.73
C VAL A 74 4.43 -4.07 -8.60
N SER A 75 4.67 -5.20 -7.95
CA SER A 75 4.01 -5.60 -6.72
C SER A 75 5.06 -6.06 -5.71
N VAL A 76 4.89 -5.65 -4.47
CA VAL A 76 5.81 -5.90 -3.36
C VAL A 76 5.07 -6.57 -2.23
N ALA A 77 5.70 -7.58 -1.65
CA ALA A 77 5.34 -8.11 -0.34
C ALA A 77 6.62 -8.14 0.51
N TYR A 78 6.58 -7.47 1.66
CA TYR A 78 7.66 -7.49 2.63
C TYR A 78 7.14 -8.06 3.94
N VAL A 79 7.68 -9.22 4.32
CA VAL A 79 7.20 -10.03 5.44
C VAL A 79 8.34 -10.25 6.42
N THR A 80 8.10 -9.93 7.69
CA THR A 80 9.06 -10.14 8.77
C THR A 80 8.45 -11.01 9.86
N ASN A 81 9.29 -11.71 10.61
CA ASN A 81 8.90 -12.53 11.77
C ASN A 81 9.06 -11.78 13.10
N CYS A 82 9.52 -10.53 13.08
CA CYS A 82 9.73 -9.71 14.26
C CYS A 82 8.66 -8.63 14.35
N PHE A 83 7.74 -8.80 15.30
CA PHE A 83 6.72 -7.81 15.62
C PHE A 83 7.36 -6.51 16.12
N GLN A 84 6.84 -5.38 15.66
CA GLN A 84 7.28 -4.04 16.06
C GLN A 84 6.08 -3.18 16.45
N PRO A 85 6.23 -2.24 17.41
CA PRO A 85 5.19 -1.25 17.67
C PRO A 85 4.95 -0.35 16.45
N ASP A 86 3.77 0.26 16.38
CA ASP A 86 3.27 0.92 15.17
C ASP A 86 4.24 1.93 14.58
N MET A 87 4.79 2.85 15.38
CA MET A 87 5.71 3.88 14.88
C MET A 87 6.97 3.28 14.22
N GLN A 88 7.60 2.29 14.87
CA GLN A 88 8.79 1.62 14.34
C GLN A 88 8.45 0.77 13.13
N ASN A 89 7.28 0.12 13.15
CA ASN A 89 6.80 -0.69 12.05
C ASN A 89 6.49 0.18 10.82
N ASP A 90 5.74 1.26 10.98
CA ASP A 90 5.40 2.18 9.90
C ASP A 90 6.65 2.77 9.25
N TYR A 91 7.61 3.21 10.07
CA TYR A 91 8.88 3.76 9.58
C TYR A 91 9.67 2.75 8.75
N ARG A 92 9.92 1.53 9.28
CA ARG A 92 10.72 0.53 8.54
C ARG A 92 10.02 0.08 7.25
N LEU A 93 8.69 -0.02 7.26
CA LEU A 93 7.90 -0.44 6.09
C LEU A 93 7.89 0.67 5.03
N HIS A 94 7.75 1.94 5.44
CA HIS A 94 7.89 3.09 4.56
C HIS A 94 9.28 3.14 3.90
N GLU A 95 10.35 3.05 4.67
CA GLU A 95 11.72 3.13 4.12
C GLU A 95 12.02 1.97 3.15
N MET A 96 11.56 0.75 3.44
CA MET A 96 11.69 -0.37 2.50
C MET A 96 10.96 -0.08 1.18
N SER A 97 9.70 0.36 1.24
CA SER A 97 8.92 0.71 0.05
C SER A 97 9.58 1.84 -0.75
N LYS A 98 10.12 2.84 -0.07
CA LYS A 98 10.85 3.96 -0.67
C LYS A 98 12.11 3.49 -1.39
N THR A 99 12.92 2.62 -0.77
CA THR A 99 14.11 2.03 -1.40
C THR A 99 13.74 1.24 -2.65
N ILE A 100 12.68 0.43 -2.59
CA ILE A 100 12.23 -0.34 -3.76
C ILE A 100 11.79 0.59 -4.89
N ARG A 101 10.97 1.61 -4.60
CA ARG A 101 10.55 2.60 -5.60
C ARG A 101 11.75 3.32 -6.22
N ALA A 102 12.71 3.75 -5.40
CA ALA A 102 13.94 4.38 -5.89
C ALA A 102 14.71 3.47 -6.85
N SER A 103 14.77 2.16 -6.59
CA SER A 103 15.46 1.20 -7.48
C SER A 103 14.78 1.01 -8.84
N ILE A 104 13.48 1.30 -8.93
CA ILE A 104 12.71 1.16 -10.17
C ILE A 104 12.89 2.39 -11.05
N TYR A 105 12.90 3.59 -10.45
CA TYR A 105 13.00 4.86 -11.17
C TYR A 105 14.45 5.39 -11.34
N ALA A 106 15.45 4.66 -10.87
CA ALA A 106 16.87 5.02 -11.01
C ALA A 106 17.50 4.56 -12.35
N ASN A 107 16.70 3.99 -13.26
CA ASN A 107 17.06 3.68 -14.65
C ASN A 107 16.34 4.64 -15.61
#